data_AF-A0A067D4W0-F1
#
_entry.id   AF-A0A067D4W0-F1
#
_cell.length_a   1.000
_cell.length_b   1.000
_cell.length_c   1.000
_cell.angle_alpha   90.00
_cell.angle_beta   90.00
_cell.angle_gamma   90.00
#
_symmetry.space_group_name_H-M   'P 1'
#
loop_
_entity.id
_entity.type
_entity.pdbx_description
1 polymer ?
#
loop_
_entity_poly.entity_id
_entity_poly.type
_entity_poly.pdbx_seq_one_letter_code
_entity_poly.pdbx_strand_id
1 'polypeptide(L)'
;FSGYFLQVLESHQAGKLDTSGTAKAVISSFQKLRVSFDMDQVVSFQFQHNVCGRSIYAEGTVDALLFLSKKVQSKADKCISNMIDVLREGNMQDMNKKEFLE
;
A
#
# COMPACT_ATOMS: atom_id res chain seq x y z
N PHE A 1 13.88 9.39 13.54
CA PHE A 1 14.92 8.48 13.05
C PHE A 1 16.25 9.18 12.75
N SER A 2 16.50 10.41 13.21
CA SER A 2 17.88 10.92 13.17
C SER A 2 18.72 10.11 14.15
N GLY A 3 19.91 9.66 13.75
CA GLY A 3 20.77 8.80 14.57
C GLY A 3 20.50 7.29 14.46
N TYR A 4 19.46 6.86 13.73
CA TYR A 4 19.19 5.44 13.51
C TYR A 4 19.83 4.95 12.20
N PHE A 5 20.35 3.72 12.22
CA PHE A 5 20.78 3.03 11.00
C PHE A 5 19.60 2.27 10.39
N LEU A 6 19.30 2.52 9.12
CA LEU A 6 18.25 1.81 8.38
C LEU A 6 18.87 0.71 7.52
N GLN A 7 18.47 -0.54 7.77
CA GLN A 7 18.77 -1.67 6.90
C GLN A 7 17.52 -2.02 6.08
N VAL A 8 17.71 -2.26 4.77
CA VAL A 8 16.62 -2.70 3.88
C VAL A 8 17.03 -4.02 3.26
N LEU A 9 16.17 -5.03 3.42
CA LEU A 9 16.33 -6.35 2.82
C LEU A 9 15.14 -6.61 1.89
N GLU A 10 15.42 -6.97 0.64
CA GLU A 10 14.41 -7.27 -0.36
C GLU A 10 14.74 -8.59 -1.06
N SER A 11 13.78 -9.52 -1.08
CA SER A 11 13.87 -10.76 -1.84
C SER A 11 13.18 -10.57 -3.18
N HIS A 12 13.94 -10.35 -4.25
CA HIS A 12 13.38 -10.24 -5.60
C HIS A 12 13.29 -11.59 -6.32
N GLN A 13 12.35 -11.69 -7.26
CA GLN A 13 12.36 -12.74 -8.28
C GLN A 13 13.60 -12.59 -9.18
N ALA A 14 14.20 -13.72 -9.58
CA ALA A 14 15.39 -13.76 -10.42
C ALA A 14 15.22 -12.88 -11.68
N GLY A 15 16.09 -11.89 -11.87
CA GLY A 15 16.16 -11.06 -13.08
C GLY A 15 15.89 -9.56 -12.91
N LYS A 16 15.52 -9.07 -11.72
CA LYS A 16 15.43 -7.62 -11.47
C LYS A 16 16.77 -7.07 -11.01
N LEU A 17 17.35 -6.15 -11.81
CA LEU A 17 18.62 -5.47 -11.53
C LEU A 17 18.48 -4.34 -10.49
N ASP A 18 17.30 -3.73 -10.40
CA ASP A 18 17.03 -2.57 -9.56
C ASP A 18 16.14 -2.89 -8.34
N THR A 19 16.40 -2.22 -7.22
CA THR A 19 15.53 -2.18 -6.03
C THR A 19 14.09 -1.77 -6.39
N SER A 20 13.07 -2.35 -5.77
CA SER A 20 11.68 -2.03 -6.14
C SER A 20 11.31 -0.56 -5.91
N GLY A 21 10.38 -0.06 -6.72
CA GLY A 21 9.81 1.29 -6.54
C GLY A 21 9.17 1.47 -5.15
N THR A 22 8.52 0.42 -4.63
CA THR A 22 7.94 0.43 -3.28
C THR A 22 9.03 0.60 -2.21
N ALA A 23 10.12 -0.16 -2.30
CA ALA A 23 11.24 -0.02 -1.38
C ALA A 23 11.84 1.40 -1.43
N LYS A 24 12.06 1.96 -2.63
CA LYS A 24 12.56 3.34 -2.80
C LYS A 24 11.63 4.38 -2.15
N ALA A 25 10.31 4.25 -2.33
CA ALA A 25 9.34 5.16 -1.73
C ALA A 25 9.31 5.07 -0.18
N VAL A 26 9.44 3.85 0.37
CA VAL A 26 9.51 3.62 1.82
C VAL A 26 10.80 4.21 2.41
N ILE A 27 11.96 3.98 1.76
CA ILE A 27 13.25 4.57 2.17
C ILE A 27 13.15 6.10 2.20
N SER A 28 12.62 6.70 1.14
CA SER A 28 12.42 8.16 1.06
C SER A 28 11.52 8.69 2.20
N SER A 29 10.54 7.90 2.62
CA SER A 29 9.67 8.24 3.76
C SER A 29 10.45 8.23 5.08
N PHE A 30 11.28 7.22 5.35
CA PHE A 30 12.11 7.17 6.55
C PHE A 30 13.13 8.31 6.63
N GLN A 31 13.73 8.71 5.50
CA GLN A 31 14.64 9.85 5.44
C GLN A 31 13.99 11.17 5.90
N LYS A 32 12.65 11.30 5.73
CA LYS A 32 11.89 12.49 6.13
C LYS A 32 11.49 12.49 7.60
N LEU A 33 11.39 11.34 8.26
CA LEU A 33 10.91 11.19 9.64
C LEU A 33 11.96 11.58 10.69
N ARG A 34 12.61 12.75 10.57
CA ARG A 34 13.68 13.25 11.46
C ARG A 34 13.25 13.48 12.92
N VAL A 35 12.99 12.40 13.65
CA VAL A 35 12.65 12.35 15.09
C VAL A 35 13.91 12.11 15.92
N SER A 36 14.07 12.86 17.01
CA SER A 36 15.07 12.71 18.07
C SER A 36 14.55 11.80 19.18
N PHE A 37 15.38 10.88 19.67
CA PHE A 37 15.10 10.00 20.81
C PHE A 37 16.21 10.11 21.84
N ASP A 38 15.92 9.70 23.08
CA ASP A 38 16.92 9.55 24.14
C ASP A 38 17.87 8.37 23.81
N MET A 39 19.18 8.60 23.88
CA MET A 39 20.22 7.67 23.40
C MET A 39 20.45 6.47 24.33
N ASP A 40 19.88 6.51 25.54
CA ASP A 40 20.06 5.47 26.56
C ASP A 40 19.11 4.27 26.37
N GLN A 41 18.28 4.27 25.32
CA GLN A 41 17.35 3.19 25.00
C GLN A 41 17.68 2.59 23.62
N VAL A 42 18.15 1.33 23.61
CA VAL A 42 18.31 0.57 22.36
C VAL A 42 16.92 0.16 21.85
N VAL A 43 16.51 0.71 20.72
CA VAL A 43 15.21 0.40 20.07
C VAL A 43 15.44 -0.14 18.67
N SER A 44 14.81 -1.28 18.35
CA SER A 44 14.81 -1.88 17.02
C SER A 44 13.39 -1.89 16.45
N PHE A 45 13.23 -1.47 15.20
CA PHE A 45 11.98 -1.54 14.46
C PHE A 45 12.16 -2.41 13.21
N GLN A 46 11.20 -3.30 12.96
CA GLN A 46 11.17 -4.11 11.75
C GLN A 46 9.79 -4.01 11.09
N PHE A 47 9.80 -3.76 9.79
CA PHE A 47 8.61 -3.81 8.94
C PHE A 47 8.87 -4.84 7.85
N GLN A 48 7.92 -5.77 7.65
CA GLN A 48 8.03 -6.81 6.64
C GLN A 48 6.73 -6.92 5.86
N HIS A 49 6.86 -7.00 4.53
CA HIS A 49 5.77 -7.32 3.63
C HIS A 49 6.26 -8.37 2.63
N ASN A 50 5.60 -9.53 2.59
CA ASN A 50 5.95 -10.61 1.67
C ASN A 50 4.77 -10.84 0.74
N VAL A 51 5.02 -10.81 -0.58
CA VAL A 51 4.01 -11.14 -1.58
C VAL A 51 4.42 -12.42 -2.27
N CYS A 52 3.59 -13.46 -2.14
CA CYS A 52 3.77 -14.72 -2.85
C CYS A 52 2.79 -14.81 -4.02
N GLY A 53 3.29 -15.16 -5.20
CA GLY A 53 2.45 -15.33 -6.39
C GLY A 53 1.80 -14.02 -6.85
N ARG A 54 0.51 -14.09 -7.23
CA ARG A 54 -0.20 -12.98 -7.86
C ARG A 54 -1.58 -12.65 -7.25
N SER A 55 -2.01 -13.35 -6.20
CA SER A 55 -3.36 -13.18 -5.63
C SER A 55 -3.63 -11.75 -5.19
N ILE A 56 -2.68 -11.11 -4.49
CA ILE A 56 -2.83 -9.73 -4.01
C ILE A 56 -3.09 -8.72 -5.15
N TYR A 57 -2.54 -8.96 -6.33
CA TYR A 57 -2.77 -8.10 -7.49
C TYR A 57 -4.13 -8.38 -8.12
N ALA A 58 -4.55 -9.64 -8.15
CA ALA A 58 -5.87 -10.02 -8.64
C ALA A 58 -6.98 -9.44 -7.75
N GLU A 59 -6.87 -9.62 -6.43
CA GLU A 59 -7.81 -9.07 -5.45
C GLU A 59 -7.88 -7.54 -5.53
N GLY A 60 -6.74 -6.84 -5.52
CA GLY A 60 -6.72 -5.39 -5.67
C GLY A 60 -7.29 -4.89 -7.02
N THR A 61 -7.19 -5.71 -8.07
CA THR A 61 -7.83 -5.40 -9.36
C THR A 61 -9.35 -5.54 -9.27
N VAL A 62 -9.85 -6.59 -8.62
CA VAL A 62 -11.29 -6.78 -8.39
C VAL A 62 -11.87 -5.62 -7.58
N ASP A 63 -11.19 -5.20 -6.51
CA ASP A 63 -11.62 -4.05 -5.71
C ASP A 63 -11.64 -2.75 -6.52
N ALA A 64 -10.63 -2.53 -7.38
CA ALA A 64 -10.61 -1.37 -8.28
C ALA A 64 -11.73 -1.40 -9.33
N LEU A 65 -12.15 -2.58 -9.81
CA LEU A 65 -13.30 -2.72 -10.72
C LEU A 65 -14.62 -2.43 -10.01
N LEU A 66 -14.80 -2.93 -8.78
CA LEU A 66 -15.96 -2.61 -7.94
C LEU A 66 -16.05 -1.11 -7.67
N PHE A 67 -14.93 -0.49 -7.32
CA PHE A 67 -14.81 0.96 -7.15
C PHE A 67 -15.28 1.71 -8.39
N LEU A 68 -14.74 1.33 -9.56
CA LEU A 68 -15.02 2.02 -10.80
C LEU A 68 -16.49 1.85 -11.22
N SER A 69 -17.05 0.65 -11.05
CA SER A 69 -18.47 0.37 -11.28
C SER A 69 -19.35 1.34 -10.48
N LYS A 70 -19.07 1.50 -9.18
CA LYS A 70 -19.79 2.44 -8.30
C LYS A 70 -19.66 3.89 -8.79
N LYS A 71 -18.45 4.33 -9.16
CA LYS A 71 -18.22 5.70 -9.66
C LYS A 71 -18.96 5.99 -10.97
N VAL A 72 -19.04 5.01 -11.87
CA VAL A 72 -19.81 5.12 -13.12
C VAL A 72 -21.30 5.22 -12.82
N GLN A 73 -21.83 4.35 -11.96
CA GLN A 73 -23.24 4.38 -11.57
C GLN A 73 -23.63 5.70 -10.88
N SER A 74 -22.76 6.23 -10.03
CA SER A 74 -22.97 7.50 -9.35
C SER A 74 -22.70 8.73 -10.23
N LYS A 75 -22.33 8.55 -11.51
CA LYS A 75 -21.94 9.61 -12.46
C LYS A 75 -20.91 10.58 -11.87
N ALA A 76 -19.89 10.03 -11.20
CA ALA A 76 -18.87 10.87 -10.57
C ALA A 76 -18.08 11.68 -11.62
N ASP A 77 -17.84 12.95 -11.34
CA ASP A 77 -17.14 13.86 -12.26
C ASP A 77 -15.66 13.50 -12.46
N LYS A 78 -15.06 12.73 -11.52
CA LYS A 78 -13.66 12.31 -11.59
C LYS A 78 -13.51 11.05 -12.45
N CYS A 79 -12.95 11.21 -13.65
CA CYS A 79 -12.78 10.11 -14.60
C CYS A 79 -11.51 9.26 -14.42
N ILE A 80 -10.48 9.77 -13.74
CA ILE A 80 -9.19 9.07 -13.56
C ILE A 80 -8.93 8.90 -12.07
N SER A 81 -8.74 7.66 -11.64
CA SER A 81 -8.50 7.30 -10.23
C SER A 81 -7.26 6.42 -10.08
N ASN A 82 -6.70 6.37 -8.88
CA ASN A 82 -5.58 5.49 -8.53
C ASN A 82 -5.90 4.66 -7.28
N MET A 83 -4.95 3.82 -6.86
CA MET A 83 -5.17 2.90 -5.74
C MET A 83 -5.37 3.60 -4.38
N ILE A 84 -4.95 4.85 -4.22
CA ILE A 84 -5.26 5.63 -3.02
C ILE A 84 -6.73 6.03 -2.98
N ASP A 85 -7.33 6.34 -4.14
CA ASP A 85 -8.77 6.60 -4.22
C ASP A 85 -9.59 5.35 -3.86
N VAL A 86 -9.18 4.19 -4.37
CA VAL A 86 -9.79 2.89 -4.05
C VAL A 86 -9.70 2.60 -2.55
N LEU A 87 -8.52 2.74 -1.95
CA LEU A 87 -8.31 2.50 -0.51
C LEU A 87 -9.12 3.45 0.38
N ARG A 88 -9.31 4.70 -0.04
CA ARG A 88 -10.11 5.71 0.71
C ARG A 88 -11.60 5.41 0.73
N GLU A 89 -12.11 4.71 -0.28
CA GLU A 89 -13.52 4.30 -0.34
C GLU A 89 -13.83 3.18 0.66
N GLY A 90 -12.81 2.45 1.14
CA GLY A 90 -12.94 1.37 2.12
C GLY A 90 -13.21 0.00 1.48
N ASN A 91 -13.45 -1.02 2.32
CA ASN A 91 -13.69 -2.40 1.85
C ASN A 91 -15.00 -2.47 1.05
N MET A 92 -14.91 -2.79 -0.24
CA MET A 92 -16.08 -2.84 -1.13
C MET A 92 -16.79 -4.18 -1.13
N GLN A 93 -16.11 -5.26 -0.72
CA GLN A 93 -16.73 -6.57 -0.60
C GLN A 93 -17.76 -6.63 0.54
N ASP A 94 -17.60 -5.78 1.55
CA ASP A 94 -18.58 -5.63 2.63
C ASP A 94 -19.81 -4.79 2.21
N MET A 95 -19.68 -3.93 1.20
CA MET A 95 -20.78 -3.05 0.76
C MET A 95 -21.82 -3.79 -0.10
N ASN A 96 -21.42 -4.81 -0.87
CA ASN A 96 -22.34 -5.61 -1.70
C ASN A 96 -23.31 -6.48 -0.87
N LYS A 97 -23.09 -6.68 0.44
CA LYS A 97 -24.04 -7.40 1.30
C LYS A 97 -25.27 -6.57 1.65
N LYS A 98 -25.23 -5.24 1.52
CA LYS A 98 -26.38 -4.38 1.81
C LYS A 98 -27.30 -4.17 0.60
N GLU A 99 -26.81 -4.35 -0.63
CA GLU A 99 -27.61 -4.14 -1.85
C GLU A 99 -28.31 -5.40 -2.39
N PHE A 100 -28.03 -6.58 -1.82
CA PHE A 100 -28.69 -7.85 -2.20
C PHE A 100 -29.76 -8.34 -1.21
N LEU A 101 -30.11 -7.52 -0.20
CA LEU A 101 -31.11 -7.83 0.83
C LEU A 101 -32.33 -6.89 0.82
N GLU A 102 -32.48 -6.07 -0.22
CA GLU A 102 -33.72 -5.32 -0.53
C GLU A 102 -34.25 -5.74 -1.91
#